data_AF-A0A8R7P9H4-F1
#
_entry.id   AF-A0A8R7P9H4-F1
#
_cell.length_a   1.000
_cell.length_b   1.000
_cell.length_c   1.000
_cell.angle_alpha   90.00
_cell.angle_beta   90.00
_cell.angle_gamma   90.00
#
_symmetry.space_group_name_H-M   'P 1'
#
loop_
_entity.id
_entity.type
_entity.pdbx_description
1 polymer ?
#
loop_
_entity_poly.entity_id
_entity_poly.type
_entity_poly.pdbx_seq_one_letter_code
_entity_poly.pdbx_strand_id
1 'polypeptide(L)' 'MISNIGQKRRRNNDRRSRSLVTVVPHYDGHHWRKYGQKNINDREHARSYYRCAYTERNCAATKTIQQQDQNTSLNYE' A
#
# COMPACT_ATOMS: atom_id res chain seq x y z
N MET A 1 -24.56 6.81 51.00
CA MET A 1 -24.56 6.90 49.52
C MET A 1 -23.29 7.62 49.12
N ILE A 2 -22.27 6.91 48.61
CA ILE A 2 -21.06 7.53 48.06
C ILE A 2 -20.82 6.87 46.71
N SER A 3 -21.16 7.59 45.63
CA SER A 3 -20.99 7.16 44.25
C SER A 3 -19.65 7.69 43.71
N ASN A 4 -18.62 6.84 43.70
CA ASN A 4 -17.36 7.13 43.01
C ASN A 4 -17.31 6.41 41.66
N ILE A 5 -17.80 7.04 40.59
CA ILE A 5 -17.56 6.60 39.21
C ILE A 5 -16.48 7.51 38.61
N GLY A 6 -15.22 7.15 38.86
CA GLY A 6 -14.07 7.75 38.18
C GLY A 6 -13.80 7.00 36.87
N GLN A 7 -14.32 7.52 35.76
CA GLN A 7 -13.99 7.03 34.41
C GLN A 7 -12.54 7.39 34.06
N LYS A 8 -11.58 6.56 34.50
CA LYS A 8 -10.17 6.70 34.09
C LYS A 8 -10.02 6.31 32.62
N ARG A 9 -9.75 7.33 31.80
CA ARG A 9 -9.48 7.32 30.36
C ARG A 9 -8.52 6.18 29.99
N ARG A 10 -8.99 5.19 29.24
CA ARG A 10 -8.14 4.21 28.55
C ARG A 10 -7.29 4.98 27.53
N ARG A 11 -5.99 5.16 27.81
CA ARG A 11 -5.02 5.67 26.83
C ARG A 11 -4.90 4.64 25.72
N ASN A 12 -5.49 4.95 24.57
CA ASN A 12 -5.36 4.16 23.37
C ASN A 12 -3.92 4.33 22.84
N ASN A 13 -3.05 3.37 23.16
CA ASN A 13 -1.68 3.30 22.66
C ASN A 13 -1.68 2.72 21.24
N ASP A 14 -2.41 3.36 20.33
CA ASP A 14 -2.57 2.96 18.94
C ASP A 14 -1.54 3.67 18.03
N ARG A 15 -0.31 3.80 18.52
CA ARG A 15 0.71 4.66 17.88
C ARG A 15 1.96 3.94 17.36
N ARG A 16 2.03 2.61 17.35
CA ARG A 16 3.26 1.94 16.86
C ARG A 16 3.14 0.74 15.95
N SER A 17 1.95 0.37 15.49
CA SER A 17 1.84 -0.61 14.40
C SER A 17 0.71 -0.25 13.46
N ARG A 18 0.81 0.90 12.79
CA ARG A 18 0.20 1.01 11.46
C ARG A 18 1.06 0.14 10.56
N SER A 19 0.74 -1.15 10.49
CA SER A 19 1.12 -1.94 9.34
C SER A 19 0.52 -1.20 8.16
N LEU A 20 1.34 -0.46 7.43
CA LEU A 20 0.93 0.14 6.19
C LEU A 20 0.73 -1.04 5.24
N VAL A 21 -0.48 -1.61 5.25
CA VAL A 21 -0.93 -2.53 4.22
C VAL A 21 -1.09 -1.68 2.97
N THR A 22 0.04 -1.36 2.37
CA THR A 22 0.11 -0.75 1.06
C THR A 22 0.07 -1.90 0.06
N VAL A 23 -0.82 -1.79 -0.92
CA VAL A 23 -0.86 -2.72 -2.07
C VAL A 23 0.41 -2.61 -2.93
N VAL A 24 1.31 -1.67 -2.62
CA VAL A 24 2.63 -1.56 -3.22
C VAL A 24 3.56 -2.55 -2.50
N PRO A 25 4.07 -3.60 -3.17
CA PRO A 25 4.89 -4.65 -2.56
C PRO A 25 6.21 -4.18 -1.92
N HIS A 26 6.58 -2.91 -2.06
CA HIS A 26 7.77 -2.35 -1.44
C HIS A 26 7.54 -0.90 -1.01
N TYR A 27 7.74 -0.62 0.28
CA TYR A 27 7.70 0.74 0.81
C TYR A 27 9.03 1.44 0.51
N ASP A 28 9.02 2.33 -0.48
CA ASP A 28 10.16 3.11 -0.96
C ASP A 28 10.18 4.55 -0.39
N GLY A 29 9.55 4.76 0.77
CA GLY A 29 9.43 6.07 1.41
C GLY A 29 8.43 7.02 0.75
N HIS A 30 7.87 6.66 -0.41
CA HIS A 30 6.85 7.46 -1.09
C HIS A 30 5.45 6.97 -0.73
N HIS A 31 4.51 7.90 -0.67
CA HIS A 31 3.09 7.59 -0.52
C HIS A 31 2.48 7.45 -1.91
N TRP A 32 1.98 6.26 -2.23
CA TRP A 32 1.41 5.94 -3.53
C TRP A 32 -0.11 5.76 -3.44
N ARG A 33 -0.83 6.23 -4.46
CA ARG A 33 -2.25 5.95 -4.69
C ARG A 33 -2.39 5.23 -6.03
N LYS A 34 -3.06 4.08 -6.05
CA LYS A 34 -3.36 3.36 -7.29
C LYS A 34 -4.34 4.19 -8.12
N TYR A 35 -4.03 4.39 -9.40
CA TYR A 35 -4.92 5.11 -10.32
C TYR A 35 -5.37 4.24 -11.50
N GLY A 36 -4.74 3.10 -11.73
CA GLY A 36 -5.11 2.20 -12.81
C GLY A 36 -4.54 0.80 -12.66
N GLN A 37 -5.09 -0.11 -13.45
CA GLN A 37 -4.59 -1.47 -13.65
C GLN A 37 -4.82 -1.87 -15.10
N LYS A 38 -3.88 -2.61 -15.68
CA LYS A 38 -3.99 -3.19 -17.02
C LYS A 38 -3.72 -4.68 -16.95
N ASN A 39 -4.66 -5.48 -17.45
CA ASN A 39 -4.41 -6.91 -17.68
C ASN A 39 -3.37 -7.04 -18.79
N ILE A 40 -2.40 -7.93 -18.58
CA ILE A 40 -1.33 -8.20 -19.53
C ILE A 40 -1.57 -9.59 -20.10
N ASN A 41 -1.55 -9.69 -21.42
CA ASN A 41 -1.71 -10.98 -22.09
C ASN A 41 -0.58 -11.92 -21.68
N ASP A 42 -0.90 -13.21 -21.58
CA ASP A 42 0.07 -14.27 -21.25
C ASP A 42 0.77 -14.08 -19.89
N ARG A 43 0.13 -13.34 -18.98
CA ARG A 43 0.58 -13.10 -17.61
C ARG A 43 -0.54 -13.41 -16.64
N GLU A 44 -0.21 -14.05 -15.53
CA GLU A 44 -1.18 -14.31 -14.45
C GLU A 44 -1.49 -13.02 -13.70
N HIS A 45 -0.50 -12.14 -13.58
CA HIS A 45 -0.61 -10.93 -12.79
C HIS A 45 -0.78 -9.67 -13.65
N ALA A 46 -1.81 -8.89 -13.34
CA ALA A 46 -2.05 -7.60 -13.97
C ALA A 46 -1.00 -6.54 -13.57
N ARG A 47 -0.74 -5.61 -14.48
CA ARG A 47 0.10 -4.43 -14.23
C ARG A 47 -0.68 -3.38 -13.45
N SER A 48 -0.14 -2.93 -12.33
CA SER A 48 -0.74 -1.87 -11.51
C SER A 48 0.01 -0.54 -11.68
N TYR A 49 -0.74 0.56 -11.76
CA TYR A 49 -0.21 1.91 -11.92
C TYR A 49 -0.52 2.78 -10.71
N TYR A 50 0.50 3.49 -10.26
CA TYR A 50 0.49 4.31 -9.06
C TYR A 50 0.95 5.73 -9.36
N ARG A 51 0.33 6.68 -8.68
CA ARG A 51 0.74 8.08 -8.66
C ARG A 51 0.99 8.51 -7.22
N CYS A 52 1.81 9.53 -7.05
CA CYS A 52 2.06 10.13 -5.75
C CYS A 52 0.74 10.46 -5.05
N ALA A 53 0.63 10.17 -3.76
CA ALA A 53 -0.55 10.51 -2.99
C ALA A 53 -0.72 12.03 -2.95
N TYR A 54 0.37 12.79 -2.83
CA TYR A 54 0.35 14.25 -2.71
C TYR A 54 0.24 14.98 -4.05
N THR A 55 -0.64 14.52 -4.96
CA THR A 55 -0.87 15.17 -6.25
C THR A 55 -1.28 16.64 -6.11
N GLU A 56 -1.99 16.98 -5.03
CA GLU A 56 -2.38 18.35 -4.67
C GLU A 56 -1.20 19.29 -4.40
N ARG A 57 -0.01 18.74 -4.16
CA ARG A 57 1.25 19.50 -3.99
C ARG A 57 2.09 19.52 -5.27
N ASN A 58 1.48 19.30 -6.44
CA ASN A 58 2.15 19.18 -7.73
C ASN A 58 3.20 18.03 -7.77
N CYS A 59 2.99 16.97 -6.99
CA CYS A 59 3.85 15.80 -7.02
C CYS A 59 3.57 14.97 -8.30
N ALA A 60 4.47 15.03 -9.27
CA ALA A 60 4.34 14.35 -10.56
C ALA A 60 4.88 12.90 -10.57
N ALA A 61 5.33 12.38 -9.42
CA ALA A 61 5.90 11.04 -9.35
C ALA A 61 4.86 9.95 -9.69
N THR A 62 5.26 9.00 -10.53
CA THR A 62 4.47 7.84 -10.94
C THR A 62 5.30 6.57 -10.82
N LYS A 63 4.65 5.42 -10.63
CA LYS A 63 5.28 4.11 -10.53
C LYS A 63 4.39 3.05 -11.15
N THR A 64 5.02 2.07 -11.78
CA THR A 64 4.35 0.88 -12.32
C THR A 64 4.86 -0.36 -11.62
N ILE A 65 3.96 -1.31 -11.32
CA ILE A 65 4.30 -2.56 -10.65
C ILE A 65 3.74 -3.71 -11.47
N GLN A 66 4.63 -4.58 -11.90
CA GLN A 66 4.34 -5.82 -12.60
C GLN A 66 4.94 -6.95 -11.76
N GLN A 67 4.12 -7.88 -11.30
CA GLN A 67 4.61 -9.10 -10.67
C GLN A 67 5.13 -10.04 -11.76
N GLN A 68 6.26 -10.69 -11.50
CA GLN A 68 6.76 -11.77 -12.36
C GLN A 68 5.95 -13.04 -12.09
N ASP A 69 5.61 -13.77 -13.14
CA ASP A 69 5.03 -15.09 -12.98
C ASP A 69 6.16 -16.06 -12.63
N GLN A 70 5.93 -16.94 -11.65
CA GLN A 70 6.93 -17.93 -11.23
C GLN A 70 7.37 -18.84 -12.39
N ASN A 71 6.49 -19.06 -13.37
CA ASN A 71 6.73 -19.95 -14.51
C ASN A 71 7.41 -19.28 -15.71
N THR A 72 7.53 -17.94 -15.74
CA THR A 72 8.25 -17.27 -16.85
C THR A 72 9.77 -17.33 -16.68
N SER A 73 10.25 -17.60 -15.47
CA SER A 73 11.69 -17.66 -15.17
C SER A 73 12.35 -19.00 -15.54
N LEU A 74 11.60 -20.00 -15.99
CA LEU A 74 12.10 -21.35 -16.33
C LEU A 74 12.15 -21.66 -17.84
N ASN A 75 11.92 -20.67 -18.72
CA ASN A 75 12.00 -20.84 -20.19
C ASN A 75 13.15 -20.05 -20.82
N TYR A 76 14.22 -19.81 -20.06
CA TYR A 76 15.45 -19.18 -20.54
C TYR A 76 16.70 -19.94 -20.08
N GLU A 77 16.63 -21.28 -20.04
CA GLU A 77 17.77 -22.20 -20.28
C GLU A 77 17.26 -23.64 -20.43
#